data_AF-A0A7H4PPA9-F1
#
_entry.id   AF-A0A7H4PPA9-F1
#
_cell.length_a   1.000
_cell.length_b   1.000
_cell.length_c   1.000
_cell.angle_alpha   90.00
_cell.angle_beta   90.00
_cell.angle_gamma   90.00
#
_symmetry.space_group_name_H-M   'P 1'
#
loop_
_entity.id
_entity.type
_entity.pdbx_description
1 polymer ?
#
loop_
_entity_poly.entity_id
_entity_poly.type
_entity_poly.pdbx_seq_one_letter_code
_entity_poly.pdbx_strand_id
1 'polypeptide(L)' 'MMPDIFANMAASDAAQNTALQITSSDHSTLYKNQDQMSIAIDGSTGKGVFPLAARLYSTRGGATVGKFESIVQLTFTYQ' A
#
# COMPACT_ATOMS: atom_id res chain seq x y z
N MET A 1 -15.94 -6.54 8.63
CA MET A 1 -15.54 -5.72 7.47
C MET A 1 -14.03 -5.87 7.31
N MET A 2 -13.52 -6.27 6.14
CA MET A 2 -12.07 -6.17 5.90
C MET A 2 -11.69 -4.68 5.87
N PRO A 3 -10.58 -4.24 6.45
CA PRO A 3 -10.05 -2.91 6.18
C PRO A 3 -9.81 -2.77 4.68
N ASP A 4 -10.04 -1.58 4.11
CA ASP A 4 -9.86 -1.34 2.66
C ASP A 4 -8.36 -1.33 2.31
N ILE A 5 -7.75 -2.51 2.29
CA ILE A 5 -6.36 -2.75 1.88
C ILE A 5 -6.33 -3.38 0.49
N PHE A 6 -5.19 -3.32 -0.18
CA PHE A 6 -5.08 -3.66 -1.61
C PHE A 6 -5.13 -5.18 -1.80
N ALA A 7 -6.06 -5.66 -2.62
CA ALA A 7 -6.29 -7.08 -2.82
C ALA A 7 -5.09 -7.80 -3.48
N ASN A 8 -5.00 -9.10 -3.24
CA ASN A 8 -4.19 -9.99 -4.07
C ASN A 8 -4.89 -10.16 -5.43
N MET A 9 -4.17 -9.87 -6.50
CA MET A 9 -4.61 -9.85 -7.90
C MET A 9 -3.98 -10.98 -8.72
N ALA A 10 -3.27 -11.92 -8.10
CA ALA A 10 -2.66 -13.04 -8.80
C ALA A 10 -3.71 -13.83 -9.59
N ALA A 11 -3.49 -14.00 -10.90
CA ALA A 11 -4.48 -14.60 -11.80
C ALA A 11 -4.60 -16.14 -11.66
N SER A 12 -3.58 -16.81 -11.13
CA SER A 12 -3.57 -18.25 -10.87
C SER A 12 -2.80 -18.57 -9.60
N ASP A 13 -3.21 -19.65 -8.92
CA ASP A 13 -2.60 -20.12 -7.67
C ASP A 13 -2.54 -19.02 -6.58
N ALA A 14 -3.58 -18.17 -6.51
CA ALA A 14 -3.56 -17.01 -5.62
C ALA A 14 -3.65 -17.41 -4.14
N ALA A 15 -2.74 -16.88 -3.32
CA ALA A 15 -2.84 -16.95 -1.87
C ALA A 15 -4.13 -16.25 -1.40
N GLN A 16 -4.91 -16.97 -0.59
CA GLN A 16 -6.16 -16.48 -0.03
C GLN A 16 -5.92 -15.84 1.34
N ASN A 17 -6.87 -15.01 1.79
CA ASN A 17 -6.84 -14.33 3.09
C ASN A 17 -5.58 -13.47 3.33
N THR A 18 -4.98 -12.95 2.26
CA THR A 18 -3.85 -12.02 2.30
C THR A 18 -4.12 -10.82 1.41
N ALA A 19 -3.59 -9.67 1.80
CA ALA A 19 -3.69 -8.42 1.07
C ALA A 19 -2.44 -7.56 1.33
N LEU A 20 -2.20 -6.57 0.47
CA LEU A 20 -1.14 -5.59 0.63
C LEU A 20 -1.65 -4.43 1.49
N GLN A 21 -0.95 -4.16 2.58
CA GLN A 21 -1.14 -2.96 3.38
C GLN A 21 -0.03 -1.95 3.06
N ILE A 22 -0.43 -0.69 2.83
CA ILE A 22 0.49 0.45 2.69
C ILE A 22 0.29 1.39 3.88
N THR A 23 1.39 1.82 4.48
CA THR A 23 1.38 2.78 5.58
C THR A 23 2.41 3.88 5.37
N SER A 24 2.40 4.90 6.23
CA SER A 24 3.58 5.73 6.47
C SER A 24 4.73 4.86 6.97
N SER A 25 5.97 5.32 6.79
CA SER A 25 7.18 4.56 7.19
C SER A 25 7.24 4.19 8.68
N ASP A 26 6.60 4.96 9.55
CA ASP A 26 6.45 4.71 11.00
C ASP A 26 5.23 3.84 11.34
N HIS A 27 4.49 3.39 10.33
CA HIS A 27 3.25 2.61 10.42
C HIS A 27 2.07 3.31 11.14
N SER A 28 2.15 4.62 11.39
CA SER A 28 1.10 5.36 12.10
C SER A 28 -0.13 5.66 11.24
N THR A 29 0.06 5.80 9.93
CA THR A 29 -1.01 6.13 8.96
C THR A 29 -1.21 4.98 8.00
N LEU A 30 -2.45 4.50 7.85
CA LEU A 30 -2.85 3.52 6.83
C LEU A 30 -3.31 4.27 5.58
N TYR A 31 -2.79 3.88 4.41
CA TYR A 31 -3.22 4.42 3.11
C TYR A 31 -4.05 3.40 2.33
N LYS A 32 -5.21 3.84 1.87
CA LYS A 32 -6.22 3.08 1.12
C LYS A 32 -6.36 3.65 -0.30
N ASN A 33 -7.21 3.01 -1.12
CA ASN A 33 -7.58 3.56 -2.42
C ASN A 33 -8.10 5.00 -2.28
N GLN A 34 -7.58 5.89 -3.13
CA GLN A 34 -7.93 7.32 -3.18
C GLN A 34 -7.44 8.18 -2.00
N ASP A 35 -6.69 7.62 -1.05
CA ASP A 35 -6.02 8.43 -0.02
C ASP A 35 -4.93 9.31 -0.65
N GLN A 36 -4.67 10.46 -0.02
CA GLN A 36 -3.73 11.45 -0.50
C GLN A 36 -2.65 11.73 0.55
N MET A 37 -1.46 12.08 0.08
CA MET A 37 -0.34 12.55 0.89
C MET A 37 0.26 13.79 0.23
N SER A 38 0.51 14.82 1.02
CA SER A 38 1.27 15.99 0.59
C SER A 38 2.62 16.01 1.28
N ILE A 39 3.67 16.32 0.52
CA ILE A 39 5.02 16.51 1.03
C ILE A 39 5.54 17.85 0.52
N ALA A 40 6.38 18.51 1.31
CA ALA A 40 7.08 19.70 0.85
C ALA A 40 8.25 19.28 -0.06
N ILE A 41 8.50 20.05 -1.12
CA ILE A 41 9.72 19.92 -1.91
C ILE A 41 10.84 20.61 -1.15
N ASP A 42 11.94 19.89 -0.94
CA ASP A 42 13.17 20.49 -0.43
C ASP A 42 13.71 21.48 -1.45
N GLY A 43 13.66 22.77 -1.13
CA GLY A 43 14.09 23.85 -2.04
C GLY A 43 15.60 23.85 -2.33
N SER A 44 16.41 23.17 -1.53
CA SER A 44 17.86 23.07 -1.76
C SER A 44 18.24 21.95 -2.73
N THR A 45 17.43 20.88 -2.78
CA THR A 45 17.69 19.70 -3.62
C THR A 45 16.69 19.52 -4.76
N GLY A 46 15.56 20.23 -4.72
CA GLY A 46 14.44 20.07 -5.64
C GLY A 46 13.72 18.73 -5.50
N LYS A 47 13.86 18.03 -4.37
CA LYS A 47 13.35 16.67 -4.17
C LYS A 47 12.12 16.62 -3.27
N GLY A 48 11.20 15.74 -3.63
CA GLY A 48 10.11 15.30 -2.78
C GLY A 48 10.24 13.82 -2.45
N VAL A 49 10.08 13.44 -1.18
CA VAL A 49 10.17 12.05 -0.74
C VAL A 49 8.87 11.65 -0.07
N PHE A 50 8.26 10.56 -0.55
CA PHE A 50 7.05 9.95 0.03
C PHE A 50 7.45 8.72 0.86
N PRO A 51 7.57 8.84 2.20
CA PRO A 51 8.05 7.77 3.05
C PRO A 51 6.95 6.73 3.32
N LEU A 52 6.79 5.78 2.40
CA LEU A 52 5.83 4.69 2.47
C LEU A 52 6.47 3.38 2.94
N ALA A 53 5.69 2.55 3.62
CA ALA A 53 6.03 1.17 3.94
C ALA A 53 4.93 0.22 3.43
N ALA A 54 5.32 -1.00 3.06
CA ALA A 54 4.43 -2.01 2.52
C ALA A 54 4.63 -3.34 3.27
N ARG A 55 3.52 -4.05 3.56
CA ARG A 55 3.58 -5.42 4.09
C ARG A 55 2.40 -6.27 3.62
N LEU A 56 2.63 -7.59 3.57
CA LEU A 56 1.56 -8.58 3.49
C LEU A 56 0.79 -8.59 4.81
N TYR A 57 -0.54 -8.58 4.74
CA TYR A 57 -1.40 -8.51 5.90
C TYR A 57 -2.59 -9.46 5.79
N SER A 58 -2.87 -10.20 6.86
CA SER A 58 -4.01 -11.12 6.96
C SER A 58 -4.88 -10.73 8.15
N THR A 59 -5.99 -10.04 7.89
CA THR A 59 -6.88 -9.57 8.96
C THR A 59 -7.58 -10.67 9.74
N ARG A 60 -7.84 -11.81 9.09
CA ARG A 60 -8.66 -12.89 9.66
C ARG A 60 -7.82 -14.12 10.03
N GLY A 61 -6.51 -14.07 9.79
CA GLY A 61 -5.66 -15.26 9.76
C GLY A 61 -6.03 -16.20 8.60
N GLY A 62 -5.46 -17.41 8.62
CA GLY A 62 -5.75 -18.43 7.61
C GLY A 62 -5.23 -18.09 6.21
N ALA A 63 -4.12 -17.35 6.12
CA ALA A 63 -3.41 -17.15 4.87
C ALA A 63 -3.03 -18.51 4.27
N THR A 64 -3.31 -18.71 2.98
CA THR A 64 -2.96 -19.96 2.29
C THR A 64 -1.67 -19.81 1.51
N VAL A 65 -1.04 -20.93 1.19
CA VAL A 65 0.04 -20.97 0.19
C VAL A 65 -0.52 -20.53 -1.17
N GLY A 66 0.31 -19.80 -1.92
CA GLY A 66 -0.01 -19.34 -3.26
C GLY A 66 0.78 -18.08 -3.63
N LYS A 67 0.58 -17.61 -4.86
CA LYS A 67 1.12 -16.36 -5.41
C LYS A 67 0.44 -15.14 -4.80
N PHE A 68 1.23 -14.08 -4.69
CA PHE A 68 0.76 -12.76 -4.33
C PHE A 68 1.20 -11.74 -5.37
N GLU A 69 0.25 -11.02 -5.95
CA GLU A 69 0.50 -9.93 -6.90
C GLU A 69 -0.44 -8.78 -6.53
N SER A 70 0.04 -7.54 -6.48
CA SER A 70 -0.82 -6.39 -6.23
C SER A 70 -0.21 -5.15 -6.88
N ILE A 71 -1.06 -4.30 -7.45
CA ILE A 71 -0.65 -3.08 -8.14
C ILE A 71 -1.33 -1.91 -7.45
N VAL A 72 -0.53 -0.93 -7.03
CA VAL A 72 -1.02 0.35 -6.49
C VAL A 72 -0.61 1.47 -7.42
N GLN A 73 -1.59 2.19 -7.94
CA GLN A 73 -1.36 3.33 -8.81
C GLN A 73 -1.24 4.61 -7.97
N LEU A 74 -0.15 5.33 -8.17
CA LEU A 74 0.07 6.65 -7.56
C LEU A 74 -0.10 7.73 -8.63
N THR A 75 -0.80 8.81 -8.28
CA THR A 75 -0.96 10.00 -9.14
C THR A 75 -0.44 11.21 -8.39
N PHE A 76 0.44 11.96 -9.03
CA PHE A 76 1.10 13.13 -8.43
C PHE A 76 0.53 14.42 -9.01
N THR A 77 0.20 15.36 -8.14
CA THR A 77 -0.22 16.72 -8.48
C THR A 77 0.67 17.74 -7.77
N TYR A 78 0.75 18.94 -8.31
CA TYR A 78 1.55 20.05 -7.77
C TYR A 78 0.64 21.25 -7.51
N GLN A 79 0.92 21.99 -6.45
CA GLN A 79 0.18 23.17 -6.00
C GLN A 79 1.12 24.35 -5.75
#